data_AF-A0AAV8Z8A8-F1
#
_entry.id   AF-A0AAV8Z8A8-F1
#
_cell.length_a   1.000
_cell.length_b   1.000
_cell.length_c   1.000
_cell.angle_alpha   90.00
_cell.angle_beta   90.00
_cell.angle_gamma   90.00
#
_symmetry.space_group_name_H-M   'P 1'
#
loop_
_entity.id
_entity.type
_entity.pdbx_description
1 polymer ?
#
loop_
_entity_poly.entity_id
_entity_poly.type
_entity_poly.pdbx_seq_one_letter_code
_entity_poly.pdbx_strand_id
1 'polypeptide(L)'
;MENLTWEDILVDWVNCLKLSKPIQKLDDLKDGLFLSNLQKVIKKSSEIESDVLTCLFEILNQYYPNFIINNKAYVHLSDLPLNDVSLITSLLLHYTCIHDRRDVLTSPLCHNLKQNTQKCIRTFLEKIQEAKKLGNGELINIIESCIKEVNKKTEACQWLSMTGSPISKESPLQDILQTPTIKENRLLRKDKEITRLKTELELAQEEKESAEEDLKLQIEKNKKLESLEQIVEQCDKENRELEEERDAEKVQVKTLESQCKMWLEKFIETDGKLQYLTDISKQQEIKYESLQNHCAELEALLDELKPKSHNESYTEESFQIPTNINRRSRNFERYSCEDLAHSVVDVQLKEVQKENEGLKMVLTKKEEEANQLKDDMFRISEQSDEIRKKLEENKKQTSEMISKLTEEKNMLNEKLSAIEEEKNVVSKFLDLNNEELQKVIQEKEVILEALEMSNKEVGKVIREKQEVTEQLMQEKNWCNRATYESL
;
A
#
# COMPACT_ATOMS: atom_id res chain seq x y z
N MET A 1 64.21 11.82 1.55
CA MET A 1 63.68 10.96 2.63
C MET A 1 64.37 9.63 2.46
N GLU A 2 65.08 9.14 3.49
CA GLU A 2 65.69 7.82 3.44
C GLU A 2 64.58 6.76 3.37
N ASN A 3 64.70 5.83 2.43
CA ASN A 3 63.73 4.75 2.27
C ASN A 3 63.84 3.84 3.49
N LEU A 4 62.77 3.73 4.27
CA LEU A 4 62.73 2.87 5.45
C LEU A 4 62.89 1.41 5.00
N THR A 5 63.91 0.73 5.54
CA THR A 5 64.13 -0.70 5.31
C THR A 5 63.56 -1.52 6.46
N TRP A 6 63.37 -2.83 6.25
CA TRP A 6 62.96 -3.71 7.35
C TRP A 6 64.04 -3.84 8.42
N GLU A 7 65.32 -3.76 8.02
CA GLU A 7 66.43 -3.75 8.95
C GLU A 7 66.32 -2.59 9.94
N ASP A 8 66.01 -1.38 9.45
CA ASP A 8 65.80 -0.19 10.30
C ASP A 8 64.66 -0.40 11.31
N ILE A 9 63.59 -1.09 10.89
CA ILE A 9 62.44 -1.39 11.75
C ILE A 9 62.83 -2.36 12.87
N LEU A 10 63.60 -3.40 12.55
CA LEU A 10 64.08 -4.37 13.53
C LEU A 10 65.09 -3.73 14.50
N VAL A 11 65.98 -2.87 14.01
CA VAL A 11 66.92 -2.11 14.83
C VAL A 11 66.18 -1.17 15.78
N ASP A 12 65.19 -0.42 15.29
CA ASP A 12 64.33 0.44 16.12
C ASP A 12 63.60 -0.39 17.19
N TRP A 13 63.09 -1.59 16.85
CA TRP A 13 62.43 -2.48 17.81
C TRP A 13 63.39 -3.02 18.88
N VAL A 14 64.55 -3.55 18.49
CA VAL A 14 65.57 -4.06 19.42
C VAL A 14 65.98 -2.98 20.42
N ASN A 15 66.30 -1.79 19.90
CA ASN A 15 66.72 -0.66 20.73
C ASN A 15 65.60 -0.15 21.64
N CYS A 16 64.35 -0.24 21.19
CA CYS A 16 63.17 0.14 21.97
C CYS A 16 62.99 -0.71 23.24
N LEU A 17 63.33 -2.00 23.18
CA LEU A 17 63.21 -2.93 24.32
C LEU A 17 64.27 -2.72 25.41
N LYS A 18 65.40 -2.06 25.11
CA LYS A 18 66.49 -1.77 26.07
C LYS A 18 67.04 -3.02 26.80
N LEU A 19 67.03 -4.18 26.13
CA LEU A 19 67.56 -5.42 26.68
C LEU A 19 69.08 -5.57 26.52
N SER A 20 69.70 -4.76 25.65
CA SER A 20 71.14 -4.74 25.39
C SER A 20 71.62 -3.31 25.16
N LYS A 21 72.91 -3.15 24.88
CA LYS A 21 73.43 -1.87 24.35
C LYS A 21 72.75 -1.56 23.00
N PRO A 22 72.55 -0.28 22.66
CA PRO A 22 71.97 0.09 21.37
C PRO A 22 72.79 -0.45 20.21
N ILE A 23 72.12 -1.05 19.23
CA ILE A 23 72.72 -1.54 17.99
C ILE A 23 72.54 -0.51 16.87
N GLN A 24 73.47 -0.49 15.91
CA GLN A 24 73.39 0.38 14.73
C GLN A 24 72.97 -0.38 13.49
N LYS A 25 73.32 -1.67 13.40
CA LYS A 25 72.96 -2.57 12.31
C LYS A 25 72.47 -3.89 12.85
N LEU A 26 71.72 -4.63 12.04
CA LEU A 26 71.18 -5.90 12.50
C LEU A 26 72.25 -6.97 12.72
N ASP A 27 73.38 -6.88 12.01
CA ASP A 27 74.54 -7.78 12.17
C ASP A 27 75.15 -7.69 13.58
N ASP A 28 74.97 -6.57 14.29
CA ASP A 28 75.43 -6.39 15.68
C ASP A 28 74.74 -7.38 16.63
N LEU A 29 73.57 -7.93 16.27
CA LEU A 29 72.88 -8.96 17.06
C LEU A 29 73.67 -10.27 17.16
N LYS A 30 74.68 -10.48 16.30
CA LYS A 30 75.51 -11.69 16.31
C LYS A 30 76.40 -11.83 17.54
N ASP A 31 76.52 -10.78 18.36
CA ASP A 31 77.15 -10.86 19.68
C ASP A 31 76.36 -11.72 20.68
N GLY A 32 75.08 -12.01 20.38
CA GLY A 32 74.18 -12.84 21.18
C GLY A 32 73.67 -12.20 22.47
N LEU A 33 74.11 -10.99 22.82
CA LEU A 33 73.77 -10.34 24.09
C LEU A 33 72.28 -10.01 24.16
N PHE A 34 71.73 -9.43 23.10
CA PHE A 34 70.30 -9.13 23.01
C PHE A 34 69.47 -10.41 23.08
N LEU A 35 69.82 -11.43 22.29
CA LEU A 35 69.07 -12.70 22.21
C LEU A 35 69.10 -13.46 23.54
N SER A 36 70.23 -13.47 24.26
CA SER A 36 70.33 -14.07 25.59
C SER A 36 69.44 -13.34 26.60
N ASN A 37 69.43 -12.01 26.59
CA ASN A 37 68.58 -11.24 27.50
C ASN A 37 67.10 -11.37 27.14
N LEU A 38 66.77 -11.40 25.85
CA LEU A 38 65.41 -11.66 25.38
C LEU A 38 64.94 -13.07 25.80
N GLN A 39 65.78 -14.09 25.68
CA GLN A 39 65.49 -15.44 26.16
C GLN A 39 65.21 -15.45 27.67
N LYS A 40 66.01 -14.75 28.49
CA LYS A 40 65.78 -14.64 29.95
C LYS A 40 64.46 -13.98 30.27
N VAL A 41 64.03 -13.01 29.46
CA VAL A 41 62.69 -12.46 29.58
C VAL A 41 61.71 -13.56 29.20
N ILE A 42 61.75 -14.10 27.98
CA ILE A 42 60.78 -15.06 27.41
C ILE A 42 60.59 -16.36 28.23
N LYS A 43 61.67 -16.96 28.72
CA LYS A 43 61.66 -18.27 29.38
C LYS A 43 61.16 -18.17 30.84
N LYS A 44 60.14 -18.95 31.19
CA LYS A 44 59.70 -19.13 32.59
C LYS A 44 60.72 -20.03 33.31
N SER A 45 61.07 -19.66 34.54
CA SER A 45 62.29 -20.01 35.27
C SER A 45 62.54 -21.48 35.67
N SER A 46 62.09 -22.50 34.91
CA SER A 46 62.12 -23.90 35.37
C SER A 46 62.77 -24.93 34.44
N GLU A 47 63.37 -24.54 33.31
CA GLU A 47 63.94 -25.51 32.36
C GLU A 47 65.45 -25.32 32.14
N ILE A 48 66.14 -26.47 32.06
CA ILE A 48 67.58 -26.73 31.92
C ILE A 48 68.30 -25.71 31.02
N GLU A 49 69.56 -25.41 31.34
CA GLU A 49 70.49 -24.54 30.58
C GLU A 49 70.73 -25.07 29.15
N SER A 50 69.80 -24.80 28.24
CA SER A 50 69.95 -24.93 26.80
C SER A 50 70.68 -23.70 26.25
N ASP A 51 71.54 -23.90 25.24
CA ASP A 51 72.10 -22.79 24.45
C ASP A 51 71.00 -21.82 23.96
N VAL A 52 71.34 -20.54 23.86
CA VAL A 52 70.41 -19.45 23.52
C VAL A 52 69.69 -19.72 22.21
N LEU A 53 70.42 -20.16 21.18
CA LEU A 53 69.86 -20.42 19.86
C LEU A 53 68.95 -21.64 19.86
N THR A 54 69.35 -22.70 20.55
CA THR A 54 68.53 -23.91 20.69
C THR A 54 67.17 -23.56 21.29
N CYS A 55 67.15 -22.77 22.36
CA CYS A 55 65.91 -22.34 23.01
C CYS A 55 65.03 -21.48 22.10
N LEU A 56 65.62 -20.51 21.39
CA LEU A 56 64.87 -19.66 20.47
C LEU A 56 64.33 -20.48 19.29
N PHE A 57 65.10 -21.43 18.77
CA PHE A 57 64.66 -22.31 17.68
C PHE A 57 63.55 -23.26 18.12
N GLU A 58 63.58 -23.77 19.34
CA GLU A 58 62.47 -24.56 19.91
C GLU A 58 61.19 -23.74 19.96
N ILE A 59 61.25 -22.51 20.49
CA ILE A 59 60.10 -21.59 20.53
C ILE A 59 59.61 -21.32 19.10
N LEU A 60 60.49 -20.95 18.18
CA LEU A 60 60.08 -20.66 16.80
C LEU A 60 59.50 -21.89 16.09
N ASN A 61 60.05 -23.09 16.30
CA ASN A 61 59.51 -24.32 15.72
C ASN A 61 58.13 -24.67 16.31
N GLN A 62 57.89 -24.36 17.59
CA GLN A 62 56.60 -24.61 18.23
C GLN A 62 55.49 -23.72 17.64
N TYR A 63 55.77 -22.44 17.41
CA TYR A 63 54.76 -21.47 16.95
C TYR A 63 54.73 -21.30 15.42
N TYR A 64 55.82 -21.62 14.72
CA TYR A 64 55.95 -21.52 13.26
C TYR A 64 56.55 -22.81 12.67
N PRO A 65 55.83 -23.94 12.70
CA PRO A 65 56.38 -25.24 12.33
C PRO A 65 56.78 -25.37 10.85
N ASN A 66 56.28 -24.48 9.99
CA ASN A 66 56.60 -24.47 8.56
C ASN A 66 57.80 -23.58 8.21
N PHE A 67 58.37 -22.88 9.20
CA PHE A 67 59.57 -22.07 9.02
C PHE A 67 60.82 -22.94 9.16
N ILE A 68 61.63 -23.00 8.10
CA ILE A 68 62.81 -23.86 8.05
C ILE A 68 64.04 -23.01 8.29
N ILE A 69 64.72 -23.28 9.41
CA ILE A 69 66.05 -22.74 9.70
C ILE A 69 67.06 -23.77 9.23
N ASN A 70 67.88 -23.39 8.24
CA ASN A 70 68.92 -24.27 7.72
C ASN A 70 70.04 -24.44 8.74
N ASN A 71 70.63 -25.65 8.83
CA ASN A 71 71.78 -25.96 9.69
C ASN A 71 71.57 -25.83 11.22
N LYS A 72 70.43 -26.30 11.76
CA LYS A 72 70.13 -26.23 13.21
C LYS A 72 71.16 -26.89 14.15
N ALA A 73 71.95 -27.85 13.68
CA ALA A 73 72.75 -28.71 14.56
C ALA A 73 74.15 -28.17 14.94
N TYR A 74 74.69 -27.17 14.23
CA TYR A 74 76.10 -26.75 14.39
C TYR A 74 76.39 -25.25 14.13
N VAL A 75 75.39 -24.37 14.19
CA VAL A 75 75.56 -22.97 13.83
C VAL A 75 75.74 -22.10 15.06
N HIS A 76 76.91 -21.46 15.21
CA HIS A 76 77.06 -20.33 16.11
C HIS A 76 76.34 -19.11 15.50
N LEU A 77 75.87 -18.20 16.35
CA LEU A 77 75.14 -17.01 15.92
C LEU A 77 75.95 -16.15 14.95
N SER A 78 77.28 -16.12 15.12
CA SER A 78 78.24 -15.46 14.22
C SER A 78 78.17 -15.95 12.78
N ASP A 79 77.80 -17.22 12.58
CA ASP A 79 77.88 -17.90 11.29
C ASP A 79 76.57 -17.80 10.51
N LEU A 80 75.51 -17.23 11.11
CA LEU A 80 74.23 -17.04 10.43
C LEU A 80 74.32 -15.99 9.32
N PRO A 81 73.80 -16.29 8.12
CA PRO A 81 73.56 -15.28 7.10
C PRO A 81 72.70 -14.14 7.65
N LEU A 82 72.99 -12.90 7.24
CA LEU A 82 72.23 -11.72 7.68
C LEU A 82 70.72 -11.86 7.40
N ASN A 83 70.36 -12.53 6.30
CA ASN A 83 68.97 -12.80 5.96
C ASN A 83 68.29 -13.70 7.01
N ASP A 84 68.98 -14.73 7.50
CA ASP A 84 68.44 -15.62 8.53
C ASP A 84 68.29 -14.87 9.86
N VAL A 85 69.26 -14.02 10.22
CA VAL A 85 69.15 -13.13 11.40
C VAL A 85 67.91 -12.24 11.29
N SER A 86 67.68 -11.62 10.13
CA SER A 86 66.49 -10.79 9.87
C SER A 86 65.19 -11.56 10.03
N LEU A 87 65.07 -12.76 9.43
CA LEU A 87 63.86 -13.57 9.51
C LEU A 87 63.60 -14.06 10.94
N ILE A 88 64.63 -14.56 11.63
CA ILE A 88 64.55 -14.99 13.03
C ILE A 88 64.10 -13.83 13.92
N THR A 89 64.75 -12.67 13.81
CA THR A 89 64.40 -11.48 14.61
C THR A 89 62.98 -11.00 14.31
N SER A 90 62.51 -11.11 13.06
CA SER A 90 61.12 -10.77 12.68
C SER A 90 60.10 -11.70 13.35
N LEU A 91 60.37 -13.00 13.42
CA LEU A 91 59.50 -13.95 14.10
C LEU A 91 59.53 -13.78 15.61
N LEU A 92 60.67 -13.39 16.19
CA LEU A 92 60.78 -13.04 17.60
C LEU A 92 59.99 -11.77 17.93
N LEU A 93 60.01 -10.76 17.06
CA LEU A 93 59.12 -9.60 17.16
C LEU A 93 57.65 -10.03 17.18
N HIS A 94 57.20 -10.87 16.23
CA HIS A 94 55.82 -11.35 16.23
C HIS A 94 55.50 -12.15 17.50
N TYR A 95 56.40 -13.05 17.90
CA TYR A 95 56.22 -13.89 19.07
C TYR A 95 56.03 -13.08 20.36
N THR A 96 56.90 -12.10 20.60
CA THR A 96 56.83 -11.21 21.76
C THR A 96 55.61 -10.28 21.73
N CYS A 97 55.09 -9.94 20.55
CA CYS A 97 53.90 -9.10 20.43
C CYS A 97 52.59 -9.89 20.62
N ILE A 98 52.53 -11.14 20.17
CA ILE A 98 51.27 -11.89 20.04
C ILE A 98 51.16 -13.05 21.03
N HIS A 99 52.23 -13.81 21.21
CA HIS A 99 52.23 -15.04 22.02
C HIS A 99 52.71 -14.79 23.45
N ASP A 100 53.74 -13.96 23.64
CA ASP A 100 54.29 -13.61 24.95
C ASP A 100 54.05 -12.13 25.29
N ARG A 101 52.77 -11.79 25.48
CA ARG A 101 52.26 -10.42 25.65
C ARG A 101 52.56 -9.78 27.00
N ARG A 102 53.75 -9.99 27.55
CA ARG A 102 54.11 -9.31 28.80
C ARG A 102 54.31 -7.83 28.56
N ASP A 103 53.77 -7.01 29.45
CA ASP A 103 53.79 -5.55 29.33
C ASP A 103 55.21 -4.99 29.16
N VAL A 104 56.22 -5.64 29.75
CA VAL A 104 57.64 -5.28 29.61
C VAL A 104 58.12 -5.34 28.15
N LEU A 105 57.53 -6.23 27.33
CA LEU A 105 57.87 -6.41 25.93
C LEU A 105 56.96 -5.65 24.97
N THR A 106 55.72 -5.31 25.36
CA THR A 106 54.74 -4.68 24.46
C THR A 106 54.54 -3.18 24.72
N SER A 107 54.62 -2.73 25.98
CA SER A 107 54.45 -1.31 26.35
C SER A 107 55.49 -0.37 25.71
N PRO A 108 56.80 -0.72 25.66
CA PRO A 108 57.79 0.12 24.99
C PRO A 108 57.46 0.37 23.51
N LEU A 109 56.90 -0.62 22.81
CA LEU A 109 56.58 -0.50 21.38
C LEU A 109 55.50 0.55 21.12
N CYS A 110 54.53 0.68 22.04
CA CYS A 110 53.47 1.68 21.93
C CYS A 110 53.99 3.11 22.18
N HIS A 111 54.94 3.27 23.11
CA HIS A 111 55.33 4.60 23.61
C HIS A 111 56.66 5.14 23.08
N ASN A 112 57.63 4.27 22.80
CA ASN A 112 59.02 4.68 22.49
C ASN A 112 59.39 4.51 21.01
N LEU A 113 58.62 3.71 20.27
CA LEU A 113 58.89 3.43 18.86
C LEU A 113 58.33 4.56 17.96
N LYS A 114 59.00 4.88 16.85
CA LYS A 114 58.51 5.90 15.90
C LYS A 114 57.19 5.46 15.26
N GLN A 115 56.27 6.40 15.00
CA GLN A 115 54.94 6.07 14.44
C GLN A 115 54.98 5.26 13.14
N ASN A 116 55.92 5.56 12.23
CA ASN A 116 56.04 4.81 10.97
C ASN A 116 56.48 3.36 11.21
N THR A 117 57.44 3.17 12.12
CA THR A 117 57.86 1.85 12.59
C THR A 117 56.67 1.12 13.25
N GLN A 118 55.86 1.80 14.06
CA GLN A 118 54.68 1.21 14.70
C GLN A 118 53.64 0.74 13.67
N LYS A 119 53.36 1.56 12.65
CA LYS A 119 52.44 1.21 11.56
C LYS A 119 52.95 0.00 10.76
N CYS A 120 54.26 -0.06 10.50
CA CYS A 120 54.86 -1.18 9.79
C CYS A 120 54.75 -2.48 10.59
N ILE A 121 55.12 -2.43 11.88
CA ILE A 121 54.97 -3.56 12.79
C ILE A 121 53.51 -4.00 12.88
N ARG A 122 52.55 -3.07 13.01
CA ARG A 122 51.12 -3.40 13.01
C ARG A 122 50.71 -4.21 11.79
N THR A 123 51.04 -3.70 10.61
CA THR A 123 50.69 -4.35 9.34
C THR A 123 51.33 -5.73 9.24
N PHE A 124 52.57 -5.86 9.72
CA PHE A 124 53.29 -7.14 9.77
C PHE A 124 52.60 -8.14 10.72
N LEU A 125 52.20 -7.70 11.91
CA LEU A 125 51.49 -8.56 12.87
C LEU A 125 50.12 -9.03 12.34
N GLU A 126 49.36 -8.14 11.69
CA GLU A 126 48.07 -8.47 11.08
C GLU A 126 48.25 -9.51 9.96
N LYS A 127 49.20 -9.29 9.04
CA LYS A 127 49.46 -10.21 7.91
C LYS A 127 49.98 -11.57 8.34
N ILE A 128 50.82 -11.64 9.37
CA ILE A 128 51.25 -12.95 9.91
C ILE A 128 50.07 -13.71 10.53
N GLN A 129 49.16 -13.03 11.23
CA GLN A 129 47.98 -13.69 11.81
C GLN A 129 47.01 -14.22 10.74
N GLU A 130 46.92 -13.56 9.60
CA GLU A 130 46.09 -14.00 8.46
C GLU A 130 46.73 -15.17 7.68
N ALA A 131 48.05 -15.34 7.78
CA ALA A 131 48.78 -16.38 7.06
C ALA A 131 48.49 -17.78 7.64
N LYS A 132 47.72 -18.60 6.92
CA LYS A 132 47.39 -19.98 7.32
C LYS A 132 48.61 -20.90 7.49
N LYS A 133 49.68 -20.67 6.73
CA LYS A 133 50.95 -21.43 6.79
C LYS A 133 52.12 -20.48 6.55
N LEU A 134 52.84 -20.13 7.62
CA LEU A 134 54.00 -19.23 7.52
C LEU A 134 55.28 -20.01 7.21
N GLY A 135 55.73 -19.96 5.96
CA GLY A 135 57.05 -20.45 5.52
C GLY A 135 58.01 -19.30 5.20
N ASN A 136 59.28 -19.60 4.94
CA ASN A 136 60.31 -18.57 4.70
C ASN A 136 59.96 -17.60 3.57
N GLY A 137 59.48 -18.13 2.42
CA GLY A 137 59.09 -17.30 1.28
C GLY A 137 57.90 -16.40 1.58
N GLU A 138 56.92 -16.90 2.33
CA GLU A 138 55.74 -16.12 2.72
C GLU A 138 56.11 -15.00 3.71
N LEU A 139 57.00 -15.29 4.66
CA LEU A 139 57.51 -14.28 5.59
C LEU A 139 58.23 -13.14 4.85
N ILE A 140 59.07 -13.47 3.85
CA ILE A 140 59.74 -12.47 3.00
C ILE A 140 58.70 -11.63 2.24
N ASN A 141 57.70 -12.26 1.63
CA ASN A 141 56.63 -11.56 0.91
C ASN A 141 55.85 -10.60 1.82
N ILE A 142 55.52 -11.02 3.04
CA ILE A 142 54.85 -10.18 4.03
C ILE A 142 55.73 -8.98 4.38
N ILE A 143 57.01 -9.20 4.70
CA ILE A 143 57.97 -8.14 5.03
C ILE A 143 58.08 -7.11 3.89
N GLU A 144 58.29 -7.56 2.66
CA GLU A 144 58.36 -6.68 1.49
C GLU A 144 57.06 -5.88 1.30
N SER A 145 55.92 -6.53 1.50
CA SER A 145 54.60 -5.90 1.38
C SER A 145 54.41 -4.80 2.42
N CYS A 146 54.81 -5.04 3.68
CA CYS A 146 54.76 -4.04 4.76
C CYS A 146 55.62 -2.81 4.45
N ILE A 147 56.85 -3.01 3.99
CA ILE A 147 57.75 -1.90 3.60
C ILE A 147 57.14 -1.10 2.43
N LYS A 148 56.63 -1.80 1.40
CA LYS A 148 56.02 -1.17 0.22
C LYS A 148 54.81 -0.30 0.61
N GLU A 149 53.97 -0.76 1.54
CA GLU A 149 52.79 0.00 1.99
C GLU A 149 53.15 1.24 2.81
N VAL A 150 54.14 1.14 3.70
CA VAL A 150 54.58 2.30 4.50
C VAL A 150 55.22 3.35 3.60
N ASN A 151 56.10 2.96 2.68
CA ASN A 151 56.75 3.90 1.77
C ASN A 151 55.75 4.56 0.80
N LYS A 152 54.73 3.84 0.31
CA LYS A 152 53.66 4.41 -0.55
C LYS A 152 52.82 5.46 0.15
N LYS A 153 52.46 5.26 1.43
CA LYS A 153 51.59 6.20 2.17
C LYS A 153 52.31 7.50 2.54
N THR A 154 53.64 7.48 2.66
CA THR A 154 54.44 8.69 2.93
C THR A 154 54.42 9.67 1.75
N GLU A 155 54.26 9.20 0.52
CA GLU A 155 54.20 10.05 -0.68
C GLU A 155 52.82 10.68 -0.92
N ALA A 156 51.73 10.05 -0.46
CA ALA A 156 50.36 10.47 -0.77
C ALA A 156 49.70 11.40 0.28
N CYS A 157 50.24 11.54 1.49
CA CYS A 157 49.52 12.16 2.62
C CYS A 157 49.90 13.60 2.99
N GLN A 158 50.71 14.32 2.20
CA GLN A 158 51.08 15.71 2.53
C GLN A 158 50.01 16.77 2.22
N TRP A 159 48.91 16.44 1.52
CA TRP A 159 48.03 17.47 0.94
C TRP A 159 46.65 17.67 1.61
N LEU A 160 46.23 16.86 2.60
CA LEU A 160 44.84 16.92 3.12
C LEU A 160 44.68 16.81 4.65
N SER A 161 45.60 17.32 5.46
CA SER A 161 45.38 17.43 6.93
C SER A 161 44.94 18.84 7.34
N MET A 162 43.74 19.24 6.94
CA MET A 162 43.01 20.39 7.50
C MET A 162 41.55 20.00 7.74
N THR A 163 41.26 19.31 8.85
CA THR A 163 39.97 19.40 9.58
C THR A 163 40.06 18.72 10.95
N GLY A 164 40.43 19.52 11.95
CA GLY A 164 39.79 19.65 13.26
C GLY A 164 39.05 18.49 13.96
N SER A 165 39.54 17.26 13.96
CA SER A 165 39.17 16.29 15.00
C SER A 165 40.38 16.04 15.92
N PRO A 166 40.21 15.98 17.25
CA PRO A 166 41.32 15.69 18.16
C PRO A 166 41.77 14.27 17.87
N ILE A 167 42.82 14.15 17.05
CA ILE A 167 43.50 12.89 16.75
C ILE A 167 43.89 12.31 18.12
N SER A 168 43.22 11.23 18.54
CA SER A 168 43.58 10.55 19.77
C SER A 168 45.06 10.18 19.65
N LYS A 169 45.87 10.55 20.65
CA LYS A 169 47.32 10.26 20.69
C LYS A 169 47.59 8.76 20.90
N GLU A 170 46.66 7.91 20.50
CA GLU A 170 46.73 6.47 20.70
C GLU A 170 47.72 5.87 19.70
N SER A 171 48.61 5.04 20.22
CA SER A 171 49.61 4.37 19.41
C SER A 171 48.90 3.46 18.39
N PRO A 172 49.31 3.45 17.11
CA PRO A 172 48.80 2.49 16.13
C PRO A 172 48.86 1.03 16.58
N LEU A 173 49.78 0.67 17.48
CA LEU A 173 49.92 -0.70 18.02
C LEU A 173 49.04 -0.97 19.25
N GLN A 174 48.46 0.06 19.86
CA GLN A 174 47.74 -0.04 21.12
C GLN A 174 46.53 -0.98 21.04
N ASP A 175 45.81 -0.97 19.91
CA ASP A 175 44.65 -1.83 19.67
C ASP A 175 44.98 -3.34 19.64
N ILE A 176 46.19 -3.68 19.16
CA ILE A 176 46.63 -5.07 18.97
C ILE A 176 47.31 -5.60 20.23
N LEU A 177 48.09 -4.73 20.89
CA LEU A 177 48.96 -5.09 22.01
C LEU A 177 48.31 -4.95 23.39
N GLN A 178 47.17 -4.26 23.54
CA GLN A 178 46.47 -4.18 24.83
C GLN A 178 45.94 -5.53 25.32
N THR A 179 46.24 -5.83 26.58
CA THR A 179 45.81 -7.01 27.34
C THR A 179 44.27 -6.97 27.58
N PRO A 180 43.57 -8.11 27.66
CA PRO A 180 42.10 -8.21 27.48
C PRO A 180 41.19 -7.51 28.50
N THR A 181 41.68 -6.83 29.54
CA THR A 181 40.86 -6.17 30.56
C THR A 181 39.95 -5.07 30.00
N ILE A 182 40.27 -4.54 28.82
CA ILE A 182 39.44 -3.54 28.11
C ILE A 182 38.30 -4.21 27.31
N LYS A 183 38.40 -5.50 26.99
CA LYS A 183 37.38 -6.24 26.24
C LYS A 183 36.08 -6.41 27.03
N GLU A 184 36.17 -6.59 28.35
CA GLU A 184 35.01 -6.78 29.22
C GLU A 184 34.16 -5.51 29.30
N ASN A 185 34.79 -4.35 29.47
CA ASN A 185 34.09 -3.06 29.41
C ASN A 185 33.47 -2.77 28.04
N ARG A 186 34.11 -3.21 26.95
CA ARG A 186 33.57 -3.06 25.59
C ARG A 186 32.37 -3.98 25.36
N LEU A 187 32.43 -5.22 25.86
CA LEU A 187 31.30 -6.16 25.83
C LEU A 187 30.11 -5.61 26.62
N LEU A 188 30.35 -5.11 27.84
CA LEU A 188 29.29 -4.57 28.68
C LEU A 188 28.61 -3.32 28.08
N ARG A 189 29.36 -2.49 27.34
CA ARG A 189 28.77 -1.40 26.53
C ARG A 189 27.94 -1.93 25.38
N LYS A 190 28.39 -2.99 24.70
CA LYS A 190 27.62 -3.62 23.61
C LYS A 190 26.34 -4.27 24.13
N ASP A 191 26.37 -4.91 25.30
CA ASP A 191 25.18 -5.51 25.89
C ASP A 191 24.14 -4.44 26.26
N LYS A 192 24.57 -3.30 26.83
CA LYS A 192 23.66 -2.16 27.07
C LYS A 192 23.06 -1.61 25.78
N GLU A 193 23.86 -1.49 24.72
CA GLU A 193 23.39 -1.04 23.41
C GLU A 193 22.41 -2.05 22.80
N ILE A 194 22.67 -3.35 22.92
CA ILE A 194 21.76 -4.41 22.46
C ILE A 194 20.42 -4.32 23.21
N THR A 195 20.44 -4.14 24.53
CA THR A 195 19.20 -3.98 25.31
C THR A 195 18.44 -2.73 24.88
N ARG A 196 19.14 -1.59 24.68
CA ARG A 196 18.51 -0.36 24.18
C ARG A 196 17.86 -0.57 22.81
N LEU A 197 18.58 -1.20 21.88
CA LEU A 197 18.06 -1.47 20.53
C LEU A 197 16.88 -2.45 20.56
N LYS A 198 16.86 -3.41 21.49
CA LYS A 198 15.71 -4.31 21.69
C LYS A 198 14.47 -3.56 22.17
N THR A 199 14.62 -2.67 23.16
CA THR A 199 13.49 -1.85 23.63
C THR A 199 12.99 -0.88 22.57
N GLU A 200 13.90 -0.31 21.76
CA GLU A 200 13.54 0.57 20.65
C GLU A 200 12.82 -0.18 19.53
N LEU A 201 13.24 -1.43 19.25
CA LEU A 201 12.57 -2.31 18.30
C LEU A 201 11.15 -2.69 18.76
N GLU A 202 10.99 -3.01 20.05
CA GLU A 202 9.68 -3.35 20.64
C GLU A 202 8.71 -2.18 20.56
N LEU A 203 9.14 -0.97 20.94
CA LEU A 203 8.35 0.25 20.78
C LEU A 203 8.00 0.53 19.31
N ALA A 204 8.94 0.35 18.39
CA ALA A 204 8.68 0.52 16.96
C ALA A 204 7.69 -0.54 16.41
N GLN A 205 7.65 -1.74 16.98
CA GLN A 205 6.65 -2.76 16.65
C GLN A 205 5.27 -2.38 17.16
N GLU A 206 5.15 -1.90 18.40
CA GLU A 206 3.88 -1.40 18.95
C GLU A 206 3.33 -0.21 18.14
N GLU A 207 4.19 0.75 17.78
CA GLU A 207 3.82 1.89 16.92
C GLU A 207 3.36 1.43 15.54
N LYS A 208 4.04 0.42 14.97
CA LYS A 208 3.67 -0.16 13.68
C LYS A 208 2.29 -0.85 13.75
N GLU A 209 2.03 -1.64 14.78
CA GLU A 209 0.75 -2.33 14.98
C GLU A 209 -0.40 -1.31 15.13
N SER A 210 -0.19 -0.27 15.94
CA SER A 210 -1.13 0.85 16.09
C SER A 210 -1.43 1.55 14.76
N ALA A 211 -0.38 1.85 13.97
CA ALA A 211 -0.55 2.46 12.64
C ALA A 211 -1.25 1.55 11.63
N GLU A 212 -1.06 0.22 11.70
CA GLU A 212 -1.77 -0.75 10.88
C GLU A 212 -3.26 -0.83 11.24
N GLU A 213 -3.62 -0.76 12.52
CA GLU A 213 -5.02 -0.67 12.98
C GLU A 213 -5.69 0.62 12.49
N ASP A 214 -5.02 1.76 12.63
CA ASP A 214 -5.51 3.05 12.14
C ASP A 214 -5.72 3.04 10.62
N LEU A 215 -4.79 2.47 9.86
CA LEU A 215 -4.91 2.32 8.41
C LEU A 215 -6.12 1.43 8.04
N LYS A 216 -6.35 0.35 8.77
CA LYS A 216 -7.51 -0.53 8.56
C LYS A 216 -8.82 0.19 8.82
N LEU A 217 -8.89 0.98 9.89
CA LEU A 217 -10.05 1.84 10.19
C LEU A 217 -10.26 2.91 9.10
N GLN A 218 -9.18 3.50 8.58
CA GLN A 218 -9.23 4.46 7.48
C GLN A 218 -9.79 3.82 6.21
N ILE A 219 -9.34 2.61 5.86
CA ILE A 219 -9.85 1.85 4.70
C ILE A 219 -11.34 1.55 4.85
N GLU A 220 -11.79 1.14 6.05
CA GLU A 220 -13.22 0.89 6.29
C GLU A 220 -14.06 2.17 6.16
N LYS A 221 -13.57 3.30 6.69
CA LYS A 221 -14.22 4.61 6.53
C LYS A 221 -14.31 5.02 5.06
N ASN A 222 -13.25 4.83 4.29
CA ASN A 222 -13.24 5.15 2.85
C ASN A 222 -14.24 4.29 2.08
N LYS A 223 -14.34 2.98 2.38
CA LYS A 223 -15.38 2.11 1.78
C LYS A 223 -16.80 2.57 2.11
N LYS A 224 -17.04 3.01 3.36
CA LYS A 224 -18.34 3.58 3.74
C LYS A 224 -18.61 4.90 3.01
N LEU A 225 -17.58 5.72 2.82
CA LEU A 225 -17.69 6.99 2.11
C LEU A 225 -18.00 6.77 0.61
N GLU A 226 -17.29 5.86 -0.07
CA GLU A 226 -17.60 5.47 -1.46
C GLU A 226 -19.03 4.96 -1.60
N SER A 227 -19.51 4.14 -0.65
CA SER A 227 -20.89 3.67 -0.64
C SER A 227 -21.91 4.80 -0.47
N LEU A 228 -21.59 5.81 0.37
CA LEU A 228 -22.46 6.97 0.55
C LEU A 228 -22.45 7.87 -0.69
N GLU A 229 -21.30 8.04 -1.35
CA GLU A 229 -21.19 8.79 -2.61
C GLU A 229 -22.05 8.15 -3.72
N GLN A 230 -22.04 6.82 -3.84
CA GLN A 230 -22.92 6.10 -4.77
C GLN A 230 -24.41 6.32 -4.48
N ILE A 231 -24.80 6.35 -3.19
CA ILE A 231 -26.18 6.62 -2.80
C ILE A 231 -26.56 8.07 -3.15
N VAL A 232 -25.68 9.03 -2.90
CA VAL A 232 -25.91 10.44 -3.26
C VAL A 232 -26.06 10.61 -4.77
N GLU A 233 -25.18 9.99 -5.56
CA GLU A 233 -25.26 10.04 -7.02
C GLU A 233 -26.57 9.43 -7.55
N GLN A 234 -27.01 8.31 -6.95
CA GLN A 234 -28.30 7.70 -7.27
C GLN A 234 -29.48 8.60 -6.91
N CYS A 235 -29.47 9.23 -5.73
CA CYS A 235 -30.48 10.22 -5.33
C CYS A 235 -30.52 11.42 -6.28
N ASP A 236 -29.37 11.93 -6.72
CA ASP A 236 -29.28 13.04 -7.66
C ASP A 236 -29.81 12.67 -9.06
N LYS A 237 -29.61 11.41 -9.47
CA LYS A 237 -30.19 10.87 -10.68
C LYS A 237 -31.72 10.78 -10.57
N GLU A 238 -32.24 10.16 -9.52
CA GLU A 238 -33.69 10.03 -9.27
C GLU A 238 -34.37 11.39 -9.16
N ASN A 239 -33.73 12.37 -8.50
CA ASN A 239 -34.24 13.74 -8.43
C ASN A 239 -34.33 14.37 -9.82
N ARG A 240 -33.32 14.22 -10.68
CA ARG A 240 -33.38 14.72 -12.06
C ARG A 240 -34.51 14.09 -12.86
N GLU A 241 -34.69 12.77 -12.75
CA GLU A 241 -35.78 12.05 -13.42
C GLU A 241 -37.16 12.56 -12.95
N LEU A 242 -37.35 12.77 -11.64
CA LEU A 242 -38.58 13.35 -11.09
C LEU A 242 -38.81 14.80 -11.53
N GLU A 243 -37.75 15.60 -11.71
CA GLU A 243 -37.89 16.96 -12.24
C GLU A 243 -38.32 16.97 -13.70
N GLU A 244 -37.75 16.09 -14.51
CA GLU A 244 -38.13 15.90 -15.91
C GLU A 244 -39.58 15.42 -16.04
N GLU A 245 -40.00 14.45 -15.21
CA GLU A 245 -41.39 13.97 -15.16
C GLU A 245 -42.37 15.09 -14.75
N ARG A 246 -42.05 15.82 -13.69
CA ARG A 246 -42.84 16.97 -13.22
C ARG A 246 -42.98 18.04 -14.31
N ASP A 247 -41.92 18.32 -15.05
CA ASP A 247 -41.95 19.35 -16.09
C ASP A 247 -42.71 18.86 -17.34
N ALA A 248 -42.63 17.56 -17.67
CA ALA A 248 -43.47 16.94 -18.70
C ALA A 248 -44.97 16.99 -18.32
N GLU A 249 -45.31 16.66 -17.07
CA GLU A 249 -46.68 16.77 -16.56
C GLU A 249 -47.20 18.21 -16.61
N LYS A 250 -46.39 19.21 -16.23
CA LYS A 250 -46.77 20.63 -16.36
C LYS A 250 -47.08 21.01 -17.81
N VAL A 251 -46.31 20.50 -18.77
CA VAL A 251 -46.57 20.74 -20.20
C VAL A 251 -47.89 20.07 -20.62
N GLN A 252 -48.15 18.84 -20.16
CA GLN A 252 -49.40 18.15 -20.42
C GLN A 252 -50.61 18.90 -19.82
N VAL A 253 -50.51 19.36 -18.57
CA VAL A 253 -51.54 20.16 -17.90
C VAL A 253 -51.83 21.43 -18.68
N LYS A 254 -50.80 22.19 -19.09
CA LYS A 254 -50.99 23.40 -19.91
C LYS A 254 -51.68 23.10 -21.24
N THR A 255 -51.36 21.96 -21.85
CA THR A 255 -52.00 21.52 -23.10
C THR A 255 -53.48 21.22 -22.87
N LEU A 256 -53.82 20.48 -21.81
CA LEU A 256 -55.19 20.19 -21.43
C LEU A 256 -55.98 21.45 -21.06
N GLU A 257 -55.37 22.39 -20.32
CA GLU A 257 -55.97 23.69 -19.99
C GLU A 257 -56.31 24.49 -21.26
N SER A 258 -55.40 24.52 -22.25
CA SER A 258 -55.64 25.16 -23.54
C SER A 258 -56.78 24.49 -24.31
N GLN A 259 -56.84 23.15 -24.32
CA GLN A 259 -57.93 22.40 -24.94
C GLN A 259 -59.26 22.70 -24.25
N CYS A 260 -59.32 22.65 -22.91
CA CYS A 260 -60.52 22.98 -22.13
C CYS A 260 -61.01 24.39 -22.43
N LYS A 261 -60.10 25.38 -22.51
CA LYS A 261 -60.44 26.75 -22.88
C LYS A 261 -61.06 26.83 -24.28
N MET A 262 -60.46 26.16 -25.27
CA MET A 262 -61.01 26.10 -26.63
C MET A 262 -62.39 25.44 -26.66
N TRP A 263 -62.60 24.35 -25.92
CA TRP A 263 -63.89 23.68 -25.82
C TRP A 263 -64.95 24.56 -25.17
N LEU A 264 -64.59 25.30 -24.13
CA LEU A 264 -65.48 26.26 -23.48
C LEU A 264 -65.88 27.39 -24.44
N GLU A 265 -64.95 27.94 -25.20
CA GLU A 265 -65.23 28.96 -26.22
C GLU A 265 -66.20 28.43 -27.30
N LYS A 266 -65.96 27.22 -27.82
CA LYS A 266 -66.87 26.56 -28.77
C LYS A 266 -68.25 26.29 -28.18
N PHE A 267 -68.32 25.89 -26.91
CA PHE A 267 -69.57 25.66 -26.20
C PHE A 267 -70.38 26.96 -26.12
N ILE A 268 -69.76 28.06 -25.67
CA ILE A 268 -70.40 29.39 -25.62
C ILE A 268 -70.89 29.83 -26.99
N GLU A 269 -70.10 29.65 -28.05
CA GLU A 269 -70.51 29.99 -29.42
C GLU A 269 -71.73 29.17 -29.87
N THR A 270 -71.73 27.87 -29.59
CA THR A 270 -72.82 26.96 -29.98
C THR A 270 -74.10 27.27 -29.20
N ASP A 271 -73.99 27.55 -27.90
CA ASP A 271 -75.11 27.96 -27.05
C ASP A 271 -75.72 29.29 -27.54
N GLY A 272 -74.88 30.26 -27.91
CA GLY A 272 -75.34 31.52 -28.51
C GLY A 272 -76.08 31.31 -29.83
N LYS A 273 -75.60 30.41 -30.71
CA LYS A 273 -76.30 30.03 -31.94
C LYS A 273 -77.64 29.35 -31.66
N LEU A 274 -77.68 28.45 -30.68
CA LEU A 274 -78.90 27.75 -30.28
C LEU A 274 -79.95 28.73 -29.74
N GLN A 275 -79.54 29.68 -28.90
CA GLN A 275 -80.41 30.72 -28.37
C GLN A 275 -81.00 31.57 -29.50
N TYR A 276 -80.17 32.00 -30.46
CA TYR A 276 -80.61 32.74 -31.64
C TYR A 276 -81.64 31.97 -32.48
N LEU A 277 -81.38 30.69 -32.76
CA LEU A 277 -82.31 29.83 -33.50
C LEU A 277 -83.63 29.61 -32.73
N THR A 278 -83.54 29.46 -31.40
CA THR A 278 -84.71 29.33 -30.52
C THR A 278 -85.59 30.58 -30.60
N ASP A 279 -84.98 31.77 -30.59
CA ASP A 279 -85.71 33.03 -30.70
C ASP A 279 -86.35 33.21 -32.09
N ILE A 280 -85.66 32.81 -33.17
CA ILE A 280 -86.27 32.76 -34.51
C ILE A 280 -87.46 31.80 -34.54
N SER A 281 -87.31 30.59 -33.98
CA SER A 281 -88.38 29.59 -33.96
C SER A 281 -89.62 30.14 -33.25
N LYS A 282 -89.44 30.79 -32.09
CA LYS A 282 -90.56 31.45 -31.37
C LYS A 282 -91.22 32.55 -32.21
N GLN A 283 -90.45 33.37 -32.92
CA GLN A 283 -91.01 34.39 -33.81
C GLN A 283 -91.79 33.78 -34.98
N GLN A 284 -91.31 32.67 -35.54
CA GLN A 284 -92.02 31.94 -36.60
C GLN A 284 -93.32 31.34 -36.08
N GLU A 285 -93.31 30.77 -34.88
CA GLU A 285 -94.50 30.21 -34.22
C GLU A 285 -95.58 31.28 -33.99
N ILE A 286 -95.20 32.46 -33.47
CA ILE A 286 -96.12 33.61 -33.32
C ILE A 286 -96.70 34.05 -34.68
N LYS A 287 -95.87 34.11 -35.72
CA LYS A 287 -96.32 34.47 -37.07
C LYS A 287 -97.29 33.43 -37.63
N TYR A 288 -97.01 32.15 -37.40
CA TYR A 288 -97.85 31.04 -37.84
C TYR A 288 -99.20 31.06 -37.12
N GLU A 289 -99.22 31.26 -35.80
CA GLU A 289 -100.45 31.40 -35.01
C GLU A 289 -101.28 32.61 -35.48
N SER A 290 -100.64 33.76 -35.74
CA SER A 290 -101.31 34.92 -36.31
C SER A 290 -101.92 34.65 -37.68
N LEU A 291 -101.20 33.94 -38.56
CA LEU A 291 -101.70 33.56 -39.87
C LEU A 291 -102.87 32.58 -39.76
N GLN A 292 -102.77 31.59 -38.88
CA GLN A 292 -103.84 30.64 -38.60
C GLN A 292 -105.11 31.34 -38.11
N ASN A 293 -104.97 32.34 -37.23
CA ASN A 293 -106.08 33.17 -36.77
C ASN A 293 -106.71 33.98 -37.94
N HIS A 294 -105.89 34.59 -38.80
CA HIS A 294 -106.40 35.28 -40.00
C HIS A 294 -107.10 34.32 -40.98
N CYS A 295 -106.57 33.11 -41.18
CA CYS A 295 -107.22 32.10 -42.01
C CYS A 295 -108.58 31.69 -41.43
N ALA A 296 -108.67 31.47 -40.11
CA ALA A 296 -109.93 31.16 -39.45
C ALA A 296 -110.95 32.31 -39.56
N GLU A 297 -110.49 33.56 -39.48
CA GLU A 297 -111.34 34.75 -39.71
C GLU A 297 -111.84 34.82 -41.16
N LEU A 298 -110.96 34.58 -42.14
CA LEU A 298 -111.34 34.53 -43.55
C LEU A 298 -112.31 33.38 -43.86
N GLU A 299 -112.12 32.20 -43.25
CA GLU A 299 -113.06 31.08 -43.33
C GLU A 299 -114.42 31.45 -42.76
N ALA A 300 -114.46 32.12 -41.60
CA ALA A 300 -115.70 32.62 -41.01
C ALA A 300 -116.42 33.63 -41.93
N LEU A 301 -115.68 34.59 -42.50
CA LEU A 301 -116.22 35.55 -43.48
C LEU A 301 -116.73 34.87 -44.76
N LEU A 302 -116.02 33.84 -45.25
CA LEU A 302 -116.46 33.04 -46.39
C LEU A 302 -117.75 32.28 -46.09
N ASP A 303 -117.89 31.73 -44.88
CA ASP A 303 -119.12 31.07 -44.43
C ASP A 303 -120.28 32.07 -44.25
N GLU A 304 -120.01 33.31 -43.85
CA GLU A 304 -121.02 34.39 -43.84
C GLU A 304 -121.47 34.80 -45.26
N LEU A 305 -120.56 34.75 -46.24
CA LEU A 305 -120.85 35.07 -47.65
C LEU A 305 -121.52 33.92 -48.42
N LYS A 306 -121.53 32.70 -47.89
CA LYS A 306 -122.29 31.60 -48.50
C LYS A 306 -123.79 31.92 -48.44
N PRO A 307 -124.50 31.98 -49.58
CA PRO A 307 -125.94 32.22 -49.58
C PRO A 307 -126.65 31.10 -48.83
N LYS A 308 -127.37 31.45 -47.75
CA LYS A 308 -128.32 30.57 -47.04
C LYS A 308 -129.48 30.22 -47.97
N SER A 309 -129.23 29.31 -48.91
CA SER A 309 -130.23 28.75 -49.80
C SER A 309 -130.79 27.47 -49.21
N HIS A 310 -132.12 27.41 -49.26
CA HIS A 310 -133.00 26.32 -48.86
C HIS A 310 -132.65 24.98 -49.52
N ASN A 311 -133.00 23.90 -48.82
CA ASN A 311 -133.40 22.58 -49.34
C ASN A 311 -133.29 22.37 -50.85
N GLU A 312 -132.48 21.39 -51.25
CA GLU A 312 -132.84 20.22 -52.09
C GLU A 312 -131.51 19.53 -52.48
N SER A 313 -131.27 18.31 -51.99
CA SER A 313 -131.48 17.10 -52.80
C SER A 313 -130.86 17.24 -54.20
N TYR A 314 -129.61 16.85 -54.38
CA TYR A 314 -129.21 16.24 -55.66
C TYR A 314 -128.09 15.22 -55.48
N THR A 315 -128.38 14.08 -56.08
CA THR A 315 -127.70 12.81 -56.19
C THR A 315 -126.46 12.87 -57.08
N GLU A 316 -125.61 11.83 -56.93
CA GLU A 316 -124.81 11.20 -58.00
C GLU A 316 -123.74 12.07 -58.69
N GLU A 317 -122.63 11.58 -59.20
CA GLU A 317 -121.93 10.30 -59.25
C GLU A 317 -120.55 10.66 -59.84
N SER A 318 -119.54 9.86 -59.48
CA SER A 318 -118.49 9.38 -60.39
C SER A 318 -118.06 10.27 -61.56
N PHE A 319 -116.84 10.82 -61.55
CA PHE A 319 -115.98 10.73 -62.73
C PHE A 319 -114.50 10.59 -62.36
N GLN A 320 -114.00 9.42 -62.76
CA GLN A 320 -112.61 9.03 -62.92
C GLN A 320 -111.98 9.73 -64.14
N ILE A 321 -110.70 10.13 -63.99
CA ILE A 321 -109.63 10.11 -65.01
C ILE A 321 -109.80 11.18 -66.15
N PRO A 322 -108.80 11.59 -66.99
CA PRO A 322 -107.33 11.42 -67.06
C PRO A 322 -106.49 12.71 -67.26
N THR A 323 -105.17 12.48 -67.23
CA THR A 323 -104.03 13.19 -67.86
C THR A 323 -104.26 14.22 -68.98
N ASN A 324 -103.35 15.21 -68.97
CA ASN A 324 -102.85 16.03 -70.09
C ASN A 324 -103.82 16.97 -70.80
N ILE A 325 -103.46 18.26 -70.90
CA ILE A 325 -103.47 19.04 -72.15
C ILE A 325 -102.74 20.38 -71.95
N ASN A 326 -101.88 20.65 -72.94
CA ASN A 326 -101.18 21.89 -73.24
C ASN A 326 -102.11 23.05 -73.67
N ARG A 327 -101.63 24.29 -73.45
CA ARG A 327 -101.80 25.51 -74.28
C ARG A 327 -103.23 26.03 -74.58
N ARG A 328 -103.57 27.26 -74.13
CA ARG A 328 -103.33 28.53 -74.85
C ARG A 328 -103.94 29.76 -74.14
N SER A 329 -103.12 30.81 -74.05
CA SER A 329 -103.43 32.23 -74.33
C SER A 329 -104.53 32.94 -73.52
N ARG A 330 -104.08 33.78 -72.58
CA ARG A 330 -104.57 35.15 -72.51
C ARG A 330 -103.43 36.08 -72.12
N ASN A 331 -103.09 36.98 -73.03
CA ASN A 331 -102.06 38.00 -72.90
C ASN A 331 -102.36 38.87 -71.67
N PHE A 332 -101.45 38.87 -70.69
CA PHE A 332 -101.27 39.96 -69.75
C PHE A 332 -99.76 40.19 -69.59
N GLU A 333 -99.38 41.44 -69.75
CA GLU A 333 -98.00 41.91 -69.88
C GLU A 333 -97.17 41.69 -68.60
N ARG A 334 -96.10 40.91 -68.77
CA ARG A 334 -94.75 41.06 -68.21
C ARG A 334 -94.61 41.78 -66.86
N TYR A 335 -94.55 41.00 -65.79
CA TYR A 335 -93.40 40.95 -64.87
C TYR A 335 -93.20 39.48 -64.45
N SER A 336 -91.99 38.95 -64.71
CA SER A 336 -91.62 37.53 -64.64
C SER A 336 -91.47 37.03 -63.21
N CYS A 337 -92.50 36.36 -62.67
CA CYS A 337 -92.36 35.63 -61.40
C CYS A 337 -91.48 34.36 -61.52
N GLU A 338 -91.18 33.90 -62.75
CA GLU A 338 -90.24 32.81 -63.01
C GLU A 338 -88.80 33.20 -62.69
N ASP A 339 -88.41 34.48 -62.84
CA ASP A 339 -87.07 34.96 -62.49
C ASP A 339 -86.82 34.91 -60.99
N LEU A 340 -87.84 35.15 -60.17
CA LEU A 340 -87.70 35.09 -58.72
C LEU A 340 -87.56 33.63 -58.23
N ALA A 341 -88.34 32.71 -58.78
CA ALA A 341 -88.24 31.29 -58.46
C ALA A 341 -86.89 30.70 -58.92
N HIS A 342 -86.41 31.06 -60.12
CA HIS A 342 -85.07 30.65 -60.60
C HIS A 342 -83.97 31.28 -59.75
N SER A 343 -84.09 32.56 -59.38
CA SER A 343 -83.13 33.24 -58.51
C SER A 343 -83.04 32.63 -57.10
N VAL A 344 -84.17 32.27 -56.48
CA VAL A 344 -84.19 31.60 -55.17
C VAL A 344 -83.54 30.22 -55.25
N VAL A 345 -83.85 29.44 -56.29
CA VAL A 345 -83.22 28.13 -56.53
C VAL A 345 -81.73 28.26 -56.81
N ASP A 346 -81.29 29.27 -57.58
CA ASP A 346 -79.88 29.55 -57.87
C ASP A 346 -79.11 30.00 -56.62
N VAL A 347 -79.72 30.80 -55.75
CA VAL A 347 -79.12 31.20 -54.46
C VAL A 347 -79.00 30.00 -53.54
N GLN A 348 -80.04 29.17 -53.40
CA GLN A 348 -79.98 27.95 -52.60
C GLN A 348 -78.96 26.95 -53.15
N LEU A 349 -78.88 26.78 -54.48
CA LEU A 349 -77.86 25.95 -55.11
C LEU A 349 -76.46 26.47 -54.86
N LYS A 350 -76.24 27.79 -54.92
CA LYS A 350 -74.95 28.41 -54.60
C LYS A 350 -74.58 28.26 -53.12
N GLU A 351 -75.54 28.39 -52.21
CA GLU A 351 -75.32 28.17 -50.77
C GLU A 351 -74.94 26.72 -50.50
N VAL A 352 -75.67 25.75 -51.08
CA VAL A 352 -75.35 24.32 -50.98
C VAL A 352 -74.02 23.98 -51.63
N GLN A 353 -73.66 24.61 -52.75
CA GLN A 353 -72.34 24.46 -53.38
C GLN A 353 -71.24 24.97 -52.47
N LYS A 354 -71.41 26.15 -51.87
CA LYS A 354 -70.46 26.73 -50.93
C LYS A 354 -70.31 25.90 -49.66
N GLU A 355 -71.41 25.36 -49.14
CA GLU A 355 -71.39 24.44 -48.00
C GLU A 355 -70.65 23.14 -48.37
N ASN A 356 -70.92 22.56 -49.53
CA ASN A 356 -70.20 21.39 -50.03
C ASN A 356 -68.70 21.64 -50.22
N GLU A 357 -68.31 22.82 -50.72
CA GLU A 357 -66.91 23.22 -50.81
C GLU A 357 -66.28 23.35 -49.43
N GLY A 358 -66.98 23.96 -48.47
CA GLY A 358 -66.55 24.05 -47.08
C GLY A 358 -66.37 22.68 -46.43
N LEU A 359 -67.33 21.78 -46.59
CA LEU A 359 -67.27 20.40 -46.09
C LEU A 359 -66.14 19.61 -46.75
N LYS A 360 -65.89 19.78 -48.06
CA LYS A 360 -64.74 19.17 -48.74
C LYS A 360 -63.42 19.65 -48.14
N MET A 361 -63.24 20.94 -47.88
CA MET A 361 -62.02 21.44 -47.24
C MET A 361 -61.84 20.91 -45.81
N VAL A 362 -62.92 20.79 -45.04
CA VAL A 362 -62.86 20.19 -43.70
C VAL A 362 -62.49 18.72 -43.78
N LEU A 363 -63.05 17.98 -44.75
CA LEU A 363 -62.75 16.57 -44.97
C LEU A 363 -61.27 16.38 -45.34
N THR A 364 -60.74 17.15 -46.29
CA THR A 364 -59.32 17.06 -46.68
C THR A 364 -58.40 17.38 -45.51
N LYS A 365 -58.72 18.41 -44.72
CA LYS A 365 -57.94 18.74 -43.51
C LYS A 365 -57.98 17.60 -42.49
N LYS A 366 -59.13 16.95 -42.32
CA LYS A 366 -59.27 15.81 -41.40
C LYS A 366 -58.52 14.57 -41.89
N GLU A 367 -58.47 14.35 -43.20
CA GLU A 367 -57.65 13.29 -43.81
C GLU A 367 -56.15 13.55 -43.60
N GLU A 368 -55.70 14.79 -43.76
CA GLU A 368 -54.31 15.20 -43.46
C GLU A 368 -53.97 15.00 -41.98
N GLU A 369 -54.84 15.45 -41.06
CA GLU A 369 -54.67 15.22 -39.61
C GLU A 369 -54.62 13.73 -39.26
N ALA A 370 -55.46 12.89 -39.90
CA ALA A 370 -55.48 11.45 -39.68
C ALA A 370 -54.20 10.76 -40.21
N ASN A 371 -53.69 11.20 -41.36
CA ASN A 371 -52.43 10.72 -41.90
C ASN A 371 -51.24 11.11 -41.02
N GLN A 372 -51.20 12.34 -40.52
CA GLN A 372 -50.17 12.78 -39.58
C GLN A 372 -50.20 11.95 -38.29
N LEU A 373 -51.38 11.70 -37.74
CA LEU A 373 -51.53 10.89 -36.52
C LEU A 373 -51.09 9.43 -36.74
N LYS A 374 -51.31 8.90 -37.95
CA LYS A 374 -50.84 7.57 -38.33
C LYS A 374 -49.31 7.50 -38.40
N ASP A 375 -48.67 8.52 -38.95
CA ASP A 375 -47.20 8.62 -39.00
C ASP A 375 -46.60 8.77 -37.60
N ASP A 376 -47.23 9.57 -36.73
CA ASP A 376 -46.81 9.73 -35.34
C ASP A 376 -46.96 8.42 -34.56
N MET A 377 -48.07 7.69 -34.74
CA MET A 377 -48.25 6.35 -34.16
C MET A 377 -47.16 5.37 -34.62
N PHE A 378 -46.77 5.41 -35.90
CA PHE A 378 -45.71 4.56 -36.42
C PHE A 378 -44.36 4.88 -35.78
N ARG A 379 -44.02 6.18 -35.65
CA ARG A 379 -42.79 6.63 -34.98
C ARG A 379 -42.74 6.22 -33.51
N ILE A 380 -43.85 6.38 -32.79
CA ILE A 380 -43.94 5.97 -31.38
C ILE A 380 -43.77 4.45 -31.26
N SER A 381 -44.33 3.67 -32.19
CA SER A 381 -44.14 2.22 -32.22
C SER A 381 -42.68 1.84 -32.42
N GLU A 382 -41.97 2.49 -33.36
CA GLU A 382 -40.55 2.25 -33.62
C GLU A 382 -39.68 2.60 -32.41
N GLN A 383 -39.95 3.73 -31.76
CA GLN A 383 -39.28 4.13 -30.52
C GLN A 383 -39.54 3.14 -29.38
N SER A 384 -40.77 2.64 -29.25
CA SER A 384 -41.12 1.64 -28.22
C SER A 384 -40.36 0.34 -28.42
N ASP A 385 -40.20 -0.12 -29.67
CA ASP A 385 -39.43 -1.31 -30.00
C ASP A 385 -37.93 -1.11 -29.74
N GLU A 386 -37.38 0.07 -30.04
CA GLU A 386 -35.99 0.40 -29.73
C GLU A 386 -35.73 0.41 -28.21
N ILE A 387 -36.61 1.05 -27.44
CA ILE A 387 -36.54 1.08 -25.97
C ILE A 387 -36.61 -0.35 -25.41
N ARG A 388 -37.52 -1.18 -25.93
CA ARG A 388 -37.64 -2.59 -25.52
C ARG A 388 -36.35 -3.37 -25.77
N LYS A 389 -35.72 -3.15 -26.93
CA LYS A 389 -34.44 -3.79 -27.27
C LYS A 389 -33.31 -3.34 -26.32
N LYS A 390 -33.20 -2.04 -26.05
CA LYS A 390 -32.22 -1.49 -25.09
C LYS A 390 -32.45 -2.03 -23.67
N LEU A 391 -33.70 -2.14 -23.24
CA LEU A 391 -34.06 -2.71 -21.95
C LEU A 391 -33.61 -4.18 -21.83
N GLU A 392 -33.82 -4.97 -22.87
CA GLU A 392 -33.42 -6.38 -22.87
C GLU A 392 -31.89 -6.56 -22.88
N GLU A 393 -31.17 -5.72 -23.62
CA GLU A 393 -29.71 -5.70 -23.60
C GLU A 393 -29.16 -5.31 -22.22
N ASN A 394 -29.73 -4.27 -21.59
CA ASN A 394 -29.38 -3.88 -20.23
C ASN A 394 -29.66 -5.00 -19.22
N LYS A 395 -30.83 -5.66 -19.30
CA LYS A 395 -31.13 -6.82 -18.44
C LYS A 395 -30.09 -7.92 -18.57
N LYS A 396 -29.67 -8.22 -19.81
CA LYS A 396 -28.63 -9.22 -20.07
C LYS A 396 -27.29 -8.80 -19.44
N GLN A 397 -26.87 -7.55 -19.63
CA GLN A 397 -25.64 -7.02 -19.03
C GLN A 397 -25.69 -7.07 -17.50
N THR A 398 -26.80 -6.67 -16.89
CA THR A 398 -26.99 -6.74 -15.43
C THR A 398 -26.95 -8.19 -14.93
N SER A 399 -27.58 -9.12 -15.64
CA SER A 399 -27.52 -10.56 -15.31
C SER A 399 -26.10 -11.11 -15.36
N GLU A 400 -25.31 -10.74 -16.37
CA GLU A 400 -23.91 -11.15 -16.48
C GLU A 400 -23.05 -10.56 -15.36
N MET A 401 -23.29 -9.30 -14.98
CA MET A 401 -22.61 -8.64 -13.86
C MET A 401 -22.95 -9.32 -12.52
N ILE A 402 -24.22 -9.65 -12.27
CA ILE A 402 -24.65 -10.38 -11.08
C ILE A 402 -23.97 -11.76 -11.00
N SER A 403 -23.85 -12.47 -12.12
CA SER A 403 -23.14 -13.76 -12.16
C SER A 403 -21.69 -13.61 -11.74
N LYS A 404 -20.96 -12.62 -12.30
CA LYS A 404 -19.55 -12.35 -11.94
C LYS A 404 -19.38 -11.99 -10.47
N LEU A 405 -20.23 -11.10 -9.94
CA LEU A 405 -20.20 -10.72 -8.52
C LEU A 405 -20.50 -11.92 -7.61
N THR A 406 -21.35 -12.84 -8.04
CA THR A 406 -21.65 -14.06 -7.29
C THR A 406 -20.46 -15.01 -7.25
N GLU A 407 -19.74 -15.17 -8.37
CA GLU A 407 -18.50 -15.95 -8.44
C GLU A 407 -17.40 -15.34 -7.55
N GLU A 408 -17.20 -14.03 -7.61
CA GLU A 408 -16.24 -13.32 -6.76
C GLU A 408 -16.56 -13.47 -5.27
N LYS A 409 -17.84 -13.35 -4.90
CA LYS A 409 -18.31 -13.58 -3.53
C LYS A 409 -17.97 -14.99 -3.04
N ASN A 410 -18.18 -16.00 -3.89
CA ASN A 410 -17.87 -17.40 -3.54
C ASN A 410 -16.37 -17.61 -3.35
N MET A 411 -15.52 -17.07 -4.24
CA MET A 411 -14.07 -17.12 -4.07
C MET A 411 -13.59 -16.43 -2.79
N LEU A 412 -14.19 -15.30 -2.42
CA LEU A 412 -13.87 -14.60 -1.18
C LEU A 412 -14.27 -15.41 0.05
N ASN A 413 -15.42 -16.07 0.02
CA ASN A 413 -15.86 -16.96 1.10
C ASN A 413 -14.93 -18.16 1.28
N GLU A 414 -14.45 -18.76 0.18
CA GLU A 414 -13.45 -19.84 0.23
C GLU A 414 -12.13 -19.36 0.87
N LYS A 415 -11.66 -18.18 0.47
CA LYS A 415 -10.45 -17.58 1.07
C LYS A 415 -10.63 -17.28 2.56
N LEU A 416 -11.80 -16.78 2.97
CA LEU A 416 -12.11 -16.55 4.38
C LEU A 416 -12.08 -17.85 5.18
N SER A 417 -12.66 -18.93 4.64
CA SER A 417 -12.63 -20.25 5.28
C SER A 417 -11.19 -20.75 5.47
N ALA A 418 -10.34 -20.59 4.46
CA ALA A 418 -8.93 -20.99 4.56
C ALA A 418 -8.16 -20.18 5.62
N ILE A 419 -8.40 -18.86 5.70
CA ILE A 419 -7.79 -18.01 6.72
C ILE A 419 -8.25 -18.40 8.13
N GLU A 420 -9.53 -18.76 8.30
CA GLU A 420 -10.06 -19.24 9.59
C GLU A 420 -9.38 -20.56 10.01
N GLU A 421 -9.13 -21.47 9.07
CA GLU A 421 -8.38 -22.70 9.31
C GLU A 421 -6.92 -22.42 9.70
N GLU A 422 -6.22 -21.53 9.00
CA GLU A 422 -4.85 -21.12 9.34
C GLU A 422 -4.77 -20.49 10.73
N LYS A 423 -5.71 -19.60 11.05
CA LYS A 423 -5.82 -18.99 12.39
C LYS A 423 -5.97 -20.05 13.48
N ASN A 424 -6.79 -21.07 13.24
CA ASN A 424 -6.98 -22.18 14.18
C ASN A 424 -5.70 -23.01 14.37
N VAL A 425 -4.92 -23.22 13.31
CA VAL A 425 -3.61 -23.90 13.39
C VAL A 425 -2.61 -23.06 14.19
N VAL A 426 -2.51 -21.76 13.91
CA VAL A 426 -1.62 -20.85 14.64
C VAL A 426 -2.00 -20.78 16.12
N SER A 427 -3.29 -20.71 16.46
CA SER A 427 -3.75 -20.73 17.85
C SER A 427 -3.28 -21.99 18.59
N LYS A 428 -3.47 -23.17 17.99
CA LYS A 428 -3.01 -24.44 18.57
C LYS A 428 -1.49 -24.48 18.76
N PHE A 429 -0.74 -23.91 17.83
CA PHE A 429 0.72 -23.84 17.92
C PHE A 429 1.16 -22.92 19.07
N LEU A 430 0.49 -21.78 19.25
CA LEU A 430 0.74 -20.88 20.38
C LEU A 430 0.43 -21.55 21.73
N ASP A 431 -0.68 -22.28 21.81
CA ASP A 431 -1.05 -23.01 23.03
C ASP A 431 0.02 -24.06 23.40
N LEU A 432 0.47 -24.86 22.42
CA LEU A 432 1.55 -25.83 22.62
C LEU A 432 2.87 -25.19 23.06
N ASN A 433 3.28 -24.09 22.41
CA ASN A 433 4.50 -23.39 22.78
C ASN A 433 4.41 -22.80 24.19
N ASN A 434 3.24 -22.29 24.59
CA ASN A 434 3.02 -21.82 25.95
C ASN A 434 3.13 -22.96 26.97
N GLU A 435 2.58 -24.13 26.67
CA GLU A 435 2.74 -25.31 27.53
C GLU A 435 4.21 -25.76 27.65
N GLU A 436 4.95 -25.79 26.54
CA GLU A 436 6.39 -26.10 26.56
C GLU A 436 7.19 -25.07 27.35
N LEU A 437 6.90 -23.78 27.17
CA LEU A 437 7.54 -22.70 27.91
C LEU A 437 7.29 -22.85 29.42
N GLN A 438 6.07 -23.19 29.83
CA GLN A 438 5.75 -23.47 31.23
C GLN A 438 6.54 -24.65 31.79
N LYS A 439 6.73 -25.73 31.02
CA LYS A 439 7.59 -26.86 31.43
C LYS A 439 9.03 -26.44 31.61
N VAL A 440 9.58 -25.65 30.67
CA VAL A 440 10.96 -25.13 30.77
C VAL A 440 11.13 -24.23 32.01
N ILE A 441 10.12 -23.40 32.33
CA ILE A 441 10.11 -22.59 33.55
C ILE A 441 10.15 -23.48 34.80
N GLN A 442 9.33 -24.53 34.85
CA GLN A 442 9.32 -25.49 35.96
C GLN A 442 10.66 -26.24 36.09
N GLU A 443 11.24 -26.71 34.99
CA GLU A 443 12.55 -27.38 35.00
C GLU A 443 13.66 -26.45 35.50
N LYS A 444 13.64 -25.18 35.09
CA LYS A 444 14.56 -24.15 35.58
C LYS A 444 14.44 -23.99 37.09
N GLU A 445 13.23 -23.94 37.64
CA GLU A 445 13.01 -23.84 39.09
C GLU A 445 13.59 -25.04 39.84
N VAL A 446 13.36 -26.27 39.35
CA VAL A 446 13.94 -27.49 39.92
C VAL A 446 15.47 -27.46 39.90
N ILE A 447 16.09 -27.00 38.81
CA ILE A 447 17.55 -26.87 38.70
C ILE A 447 18.08 -25.83 39.71
N LEU A 448 17.38 -24.70 39.88
CA LEU A 448 17.75 -23.67 40.84
C LEU A 448 17.71 -24.20 42.28
N GLU A 449 16.67 -24.95 42.65
CA GLU A 449 16.58 -25.61 43.95
C GLU A 449 17.72 -26.62 44.18
N ALA A 450 18.02 -27.44 43.16
CA ALA A 450 19.12 -28.40 43.24
C ALA A 450 20.50 -27.71 43.41
N LEU A 451 20.72 -26.59 42.70
CA LEU A 451 21.92 -25.78 42.83
C LEU A 451 22.04 -25.14 44.22
N GLU A 452 20.94 -24.63 44.78
CA GLU A 452 20.91 -24.08 46.13
C GLU A 452 21.27 -25.14 47.18
N MET A 453 20.70 -26.33 47.06
CA MET A 453 21.01 -27.48 47.92
C MET A 453 22.48 -27.91 47.79
N SER A 454 23.03 -27.97 46.57
CA SER A 454 24.44 -28.27 46.34
C SER A 454 25.36 -27.20 46.94
N ASN A 455 25.03 -25.92 46.80
CA ASN A 455 25.81 -24.82 47.37
C ASN A 455 25.82 -24.88 48.91
N LYS A 456 24.69 -25.24 49.52
CA LYS A 456 24.58 -25.45 50.97
C LYS A 456 25.50 -26.58 51.45
N GLU A 457 25.58 -27.68 50.71
CA GLU A 457 26.45 -28.80 51.04
C GLU A 457 27.94 -28.45 50.85
N VAL A 458 28.29 -27.77 49.76
CA VAL A 458 29.65 -27.24 49.55
C VAL A 458 30.05 -26.31 50.70
N GLY A 459 29.15 -25.42 51.13
CA GLY A 459 29.38 -24.54 52.28
C GLY A 459 29.59 -25.32 53.59
N LYS A 460 28.93 -26.46 53.77
CA LYS A 460 29.16 -27.36 54.91
C LYS A 460 30.54 -28.02 54.85
N VAL A 461 30.92 -28.56 53.70
CA VAL A 461 32.25 -29.17 53.48
C VAL A 461 33.37 -28.16 53.67
N ILE A 462 33.19 -26.90 53.24
CA ILE A 462 34.17 -25.82 53.47
C ILE A 462 34.37 -25.58 54.96
N ARG A 463 33.29 -25.55 55.76
CA ARG A 463 33.37 -25.39 57.22
C ARG A 463 34.07 -26.58 57.88
N GLU A 464 33.71 -27.81 57.52
CA GLU A 464 34.37 -29.02 58.03
C GLU A 464 35.88 -29.02 57.69
N LYS A 465 36.25 -28.62 56.46
CA LYS A 465 37.65 -28.47 56.06
C LYS A 465 38.38 -27.41 56.90
N GLN A 466 37.75 -26.27 57.19
CA GLN A 466 38.32 -25.23 58.04
C GLN A 466 38.58 -25.76 59.45
N GLU A 467 37.61 -26.45 60.06
CA GLU A 467 37.74 -27.08 61.38
C GLU A 467 38.89 -28.10 61.43
N VAL A 468 39.00 -28.99 60.45
CA VAL A 468 40.11 -29.96 60.35
C VAL A 468 41.47 -29.25 60.19
N THR A 469 41.52 -28.17 59.41
CA THR A 469 42.75 -27.39 59.21
C THR A 469 43.18 -26.71 60.51
N GLU A 470 42.23 -26.17 61.28
CA GLU A 470 42.48 -25.60 62.61
C GLU A 470 42.96 -26.66 63.61
N GLN A 471 42.31 -27.83 63.63
CA GLN A 471 42.74 -28.97 64.47
C GLN A 471 44.18 -29.40 64.14
N LEU A 472 44.51 -29.56 62.85
CA LEU A 472 45.87 -29.90 62.41
C LEU A 472 46.90 -28.83 62.79
N MET A 473 46.56 -27.54 62.73
CA MET A 473 47.44 -26.48 63.22
C MET A 473 47.65 -26.58 64.73
N GLN A 474 46.60 -26.86 65.51
CA GLN A 474 46.70 -27.04 66.95
C GLN A 474 47.56 -28.25 67.31
N GLU A 475 47.37 -29.40 66.65
CA GLU A 475 48.20 -30.60 66.83
C GLU A 475 49.66 -30.34 66.46
N LYS A 476 49.92 -29.69 65.32
CA LYS A 476 51.28 -29.30 64.90
C LYS A 476 51.95 -28.40 65.94
N ASN A 477 51.22 -27.42 66.48
CA ASN A 477 51.72 -26.54 67.53
C ASN A 477 51.99 -27.30 68.84
N TRP A 478 51.14 -28.27 69.17
CA TRP A 478 51.33 -29.13 70.35
C TRP A 478 52.54 -30.05 70.20
N CYS A 479 52.71 -30.73 69.06
CA CYS A 479 53.90 -31.52 68.75
C CYS A 479 55.17 -30.67 68.80
N ASN A 480 55.16 -29.47 68.22
CA ASN A 480 56.29 -28.55 68.30
C ASN A 480 56.66 -28.25 69.76
N ARG A 481 55.69 -27.93 70.63
CA ARG A 481 55.94 -27.73 72.07
C ARG A 481 56.54 -28.96 72.74
N ALA A 482 55.95 -30.14 72.54
CA ALA A 482 56.45 -31.38 73.13
C ALA A 482 57.89 -31.69 72.70
N THR A 483 58.24 -31.39 71.45
CA THR A 483 59.61 -31.56 70.92
C THR A 483 60.58 -30.61 71.63
N TYR A 484 60.18 -29.34 71.82
CA TYR A 484 60.96 -28.34 72.57
C TYR A 484 61.16 -28.69 74.05
N GLU A 485 60.21 -29.38 74.69
CA GLU A 485 60.31 -29.80 76.09
C GLU A 485 61.18 -31.05 76.30
N SER A 486 61.50 -31.78 75.22
CA SER A 486 62.30 -33.02 75.27
C SER A 486 63.81 -32.84 74.99
N LEU A 487 64.22 -31.64 74.56
CA LEU A 487 65.60 -31.21 74.32
C LEU A 487 66.09 -30.38 75.52
#